data_AF-A0A0P9D295-F1
#
_entry.id   AF-A0A0P9D295-F1
#
_cell.length_a   1.000
_cell.length_b   1.000
_cell.length_c   1.000
_cell.angle_alpha   90.00
_cell.angle_beta   90.00
_cell.angle_gamma   90.00
#
_symmetry.space_group_name_H-M   'P 1'
#
loop_
_entity.id
_entity.type
_entity.pdbx_description
1 polymer ?
#
loop_
_entity_poly.entity_id
_entity_poly.type
_entity_poly.pdbx_seq_one_letter_code
_entity_poly.pdbx_strand_id
1 'polypeptide(L)'
;MEPQRNFDQDFARFLMYFQAATPAIGNDYMLLPIADAPLPIYRERVYCYELYHQLRAEMERDPGRANFPYSLGGEVDKRAHPIMRGLDIDDAKPDLLVHTPGVMGGNLVIIEVKPVNAAAAGIQKDLRTLTAFRNRGRYHFAIYLVYGENERDFHRTRQAAVRFQGQDEERRIDLSLIDLYWHPEPGRAAERIGWND
;
A
#
# COMPACT_ATOMS: atom_id res chain seq x y z
N MET A 1 27.64 18.57 -6.20
CA MET A 1 26.42 18.39 -5.38
C MET A 1 25.48 17.52 -6.20
N GLU A 2 25.04 16.38 -5.65
CA GLU A 2 23.92 15.68 -6.26
C GLU A 2 22.70 16.61 -6.27
N PRO A 3 21.91 16.65 -7.35
CA PRO A 3 20.66 17.41 -7.36
C PRO A 3 19.80 16.98 -6.18
N GLN A 4 19.23 17.96 -5.45
CA GLN A 4 18.26 17.65 -4.42
C GLN A 4 17.08 16.94 -5.07
N ARG A 5 16.83 15.71 -4.63
CA ARG A 5 15.85 14.83 -5.25
C ARG A 5 14.43 15.33 -5.01
N ASN A 6 13.61 15.30 -6.04
CA ASN A 6 12.20 15.70 -5.96
C ASN A 6 11.32 14.47 -5.72
N PHE A 7 10.96 14.22 -4.46
CA PHE A 7 10.13 13.07 -4.07
C PHE A 7 8.72 13.13 -4.66
N ASP A 8 8.15 14.30 -4.87
CA ASP A 8 6.82 14.44 -5.49
C ASP A 8 6.86 13.99 -6.96
N GLN A 9 7.90 14.37 -7.69
CA GLN A 9 8.09 13.93 -9.08
C GLN A 9 8.33 12.41 -9.16
N ASP A 10 9.16 11.89 -8.24
CA ASP A 10 9.39 10.44 -8.14
C ASP A 10 8.10 9.68 -7.80
N PHE A 11 7.28 10.21 -6.90
CA PHE A 11 6.01 9.59 -6.52
C PHE A 11 4.98 9.66 -7.63
N ALA A 12 4.87 10.79 -8.33
CA ALA A 12 4.03 10.91 -9.51
C ALA A 12 4.41 9.86 -10.58
N ARG A 13 5.71 9.62 -10.77
CA ARG A 13 6.20 8.56 -11.65
C ARG A 13 5.84 7.16 -11.14
N PHE A 14 6.00 6.91 -9.85
CA PHE A 14 5.56 5.64 -9.25
C PHE A 14 4.06 5.42 -9.46
N LEU A 15 3.24 6.45 -9.30
CA LEU A 15 1.80 6.38 -9.52
C LEU A 15 1.45 6.01 -10.97
N MET A 16 2.26 6.40 -11.96
CA MET A 16 2.07 5.93 -13.34
C MET A 16 2.24 4.40 -13.44
N TYR A 17 3.26 3.82 -12.78
CA TYR A 17 3.41 2.36 -12.73
C TYR A 17 2.26 1.70 -12.00
N PHE A 18 1.83 2.27 -10.87
CA PHE A 18 0.73 1.75 -10.07
C PHE A 18 -0.62 1.76 -10.82
N GLN A 19 -0.90 2.83 -11.56
CA GLN A 19 -2.09 2.95 -12.40
C GLN A 19 -2.06 2.03 -13.62
N ALA A 20 -0.87 1.69 -14.15
CA ALA A 20 -0.72 0.71 -15.22
C ALA A 20 -0.75 -0.75 -14.70
N ALA A 21 -0.24 -1.00 -13.50
CA ALA A 21 -0.14 -2.33 -12.89
C ALA A 21 -1.48 -2.85 -12.38
N THR A 22 -2.28 -1.99 -11.74
CA THR A 22 -3.58 -2.39 -11.16
C THR A 22 -4.56 -2.99 -12.17
N PRO A 23 -4.83 -2.40 -13.36
CA PRO A 23 -5.76 -3.01 -14.31
C PRO A 23 -5.24 -4.34 -14.92
N ALA A 24 -3.94 -4.60 -14.85
CA ALA A 24 -3.35 -5.86 -15.34
C ALA A 24 -3.57 -7.04 -14.38
N ILE A 25 -4.04 -6.80 -13.15
CA ILE A 25 -4.36 -7.86 -12.19
C ILE A 25 -5.62 -8.60 -12.66
N GLY A 26 -5.45 -9.90 -12.96
CA GLY A 26 -6.55 -10.77 -13.37
C GLY A 26 -7.52 -11.10 -12.24
N ASN A 27 -8.74 -11.53 -12.62
CA ASN A 27 -9.79 -11.89 -11.68
C ASN A 27 -9.36 -12.94 -10.65
N ASP A 28 -8.63 -13.97 -11.08
CA ASP A 28 -8.23 -15.08 -10.22
C ASP A 28 -7.23 -14.68 -9.13
N TYR A 29 -6.61 -13.49 -9.25
CA TYR A 29 -5.76 -12.90 -8.22
C TYR A 29 -6.53 -12.03 -7.22
N MET A 30 -7.71 -11.53 -7.61
CA MET A 30 -8.62 -10.84 -6.69
C MET A 30 -9.50 -11.83 -5.92
N LEU A 31 -10.17 -12.72 -6.66
CA LEU A 31 -11.14 -13.67 -6.15
C LEU A 31 -10.67 -15.07 -6.54
N LEU A 32 -10.02 -15.75 -5.60
CA LEU A 32 -9.44 -17.06 -5.85
C LEU A 32 -10.55 -18.13 -5.80
N PRO A 33 -10.80 -18.87 -6.89
CA PRO A 33 -11.65 -20.06 -6.84
C PRO A 33 -11.00 -21.14 -5.98
N ILE A 34 -11.77 -21.81 -5.14
CA ILE A 34 -11.28 -22.97 -4.36
C ILE A 34 -12.05 -24.20 -4.81
N ALA A 35 -11.33 -25.29 -5.06
CA ALA A 35 -11.96 -26.59 -5.29
C ALA A 35 -12.95 -26.91 -4.17
N ASP A 36 -14.14 -27.36 -4.54
CA ASP A 36 -15.22 -27.75 -3.63
C ASP A 36 -15.80 -26.63 -2.73
N ALA A 37 -15.38 -25.37 -2.91
CA ALA A 37 -16.01 -24.23 -2.27
C ALA A 37 -17.09 -23.63 -3.19
N PRO A 38 -18.28 -23.30 -2.67
CA PRO A 38 -19.36 -22.74 -3.47
C PRO A 38 -19.10 -21.30 -3.93
N LEU A 39 -18.17 -20.58 -3.28
CA LEU A 39 -17.86 -19.19 -3.58
C LEU A 39 -16.33 -18.97 -3.58
N PRO A 40 -15.81 -18.14 -4.51
CA PRO A 40 -14.43 -17.70 -4.47
C PRO A 40 -14.18 -16.83 -3.24
N ILE A 41 -12.93 -16.76 -2.80
CA ILE A 41 -12.56 -15.95 -1.63
C ILE A 41 -11.47 -14.96 -1.97
N TYR A 42 -11.51 -13.81 -1.30
CA TYR A 42 -10.40 -12.87 -1.32
C TYR A 42 -9.17 -13.49 -0.64
N ARG A 43 -8.03 -13.45 -1.34
CA ARG A 43 -6.73 -13.88 -0.80
C ARG A 43 -5.72 -12.76 -0.96
N GLU A 44 -5.61 -11.96 0.10
CA GLU A 44 -4.72 -10.79 0.18
C GLU A 44 -3.32 -11.06 -0.36
N ARG A 45 -2.65 -12.13 0.07
CA ARG A 45 -1.29 -12.44 -0.40
C ARG A 45 -1.20 -12.75 -1.90
N VAL A 46 -2.21 -13.40 -2.46
CA VAL A 46 -2.23 -13.73 -3.90
C VAL A 46 -2.33 -12.44 -4.71
N TYR A 47 -3.23 -11.55 -4.30
CA TYR A 47 -3.34 -10.21 -4.87
C TYR A 47 -2.03 -9.42 -4.73
N CYS A 48 -1.40 -9.42 -3.55
CA CYS A 48 -0.16 -8.68 -3.30
C CYS A 48 1.00 -9.17 -4.19
N TYR A 49 1.12 -10.49 -4.41
CA TYR A 49 2.14 -11.05 -5.29
C TYR A 49 1.93 -10.64 -6.74
N GLU A 50 0.69 -10.62 -7.21
CA GLU A 50 0.39 -10.18 -8.57
C GLU A 50 0.62 -8.68 -8.73
N LEU A 51 0.19 -7.86 -7.77
CA LEU A 51 0.48 -6.42 -7.77
C LEU A 51 2.00 -6.17 -7.77
N TYR A 52 2.77 -6.92 -6.98
CA TYR A 52 4.24 -6.84 -7.00
C TYR A 52 4.80 -7.16 -8.39
N HIS A 53 4.31 -8.25 -9.01
CA HIS A 53 4.74 -8.67 -10.35
C HIS A 53 4.45 -7.58 -11.40
N GLN A 54 3.22 -7.07 -11.44
CA GLN A 54 2.80 -6.08 -12.42
C GLN A 54 3.54 -4.75 -12.22
N LEU A 55 3.66 -4.27 -10.98
CA LEU A 55 4.47 -3.08 -10.67
C LEU A 55 5.92 -3.24 -11.15
N ARG A 56 6.52 -4.41 -10.91
CA ARG A 56 7.89 -4.68 -11.33
C ARG A 56 8.04 -4.66 -12.85
N ALA A 57 7.10 -5.26 -13.56
CA ALA A 57 7.08 -5.24 -15.03
C ALA A 57 6.97 -3.82 -15.57
N GLU A 58 6.06 -3.00 -15.02
CA GLU A 58 5.90 -1.60 -15.44
C GLU A 58 7.15 -0.75 -15.15
N MET A 59 7.78 -0.95 -13.99
CA MET A 59 9.06 -0.31 -13.69
C MET A 59 10.15 -0.69 -14.71
N GLU A 60 10.22 -1.95 -15.13
CA GLU A 60 11.23 -2.42 -16.09
C GLU A 60 10.98 -1.97 -17.52
N ARG A 61 9.72 -1.75 -17.90
CA ARG A 61 9.35 -1.22 -19.22
C ARG A 61 9.65 0.26 -19.39
N ASP A 62 9.77 1.01 -18.29
CA ASP A 62 10.03 2.45 -18.35
C ASP A 62 11.42 2.77 -18.93
N PRO A 63 11.52 3.44 -20.09
CA PRO A 63 12.80 3.81 -20.70
C PRO A 63 13.70 4.66 -19.79
N GLY A 64 13.11 5.46 -18.89
CA GLY A 64 13.86 6.25 -17.93
C GLY A 64 14.08 5.56 -16.58
N ARG A 65 13.90 4.23 -16.49
CA ARG A 65 14.11 3.42 -15.27
C ARG A 65 15.48 3.65 -14.61
N ALA A 66 16.50 3.95 -15.41
CA ALA A 66 17.84 4.32 -14.94
C ALA A 66 17.83 5.56 -14.02
N ASN A 67 16.88 6.47 -14.22
CA ASN A 67 16.72 7.70 -13.42
C ASN A 67 15.75 7.51 -12.24
N PHE A 68 15.29 6.28 -11.99
CA PHE A 68 14.39 5.95 -10.87
C PHE A 68 15.07 4.95 -9.92
N PRO A 69 16.07 5.36 -9.12
CA PRO A 69 16.91 4.45 -8.31
C PRO A 69 16.21 3.80 -7.10
N TYR A 70 14.88 3.70 -7.08
CA TYR A 70 14.17 2.89 -6.08
C TYR A 70 14.04 1.43 -6.53
N SER A 71 14.02 0.54 -5.55
CA SER A 71 13.62 -0.85 -5.67
C SER A 71 12.24 -1.04 -5.07
N LEU A 72 11.44 -1.90 -5.71
CA LEU A 72 10.25 -2.49 -5.11
C LEU A 72 10.67 -3.69 -4.26
N GLY A 73 10.11 -3.81 -3.06
CA GLY A 73 10.28 -4.97 -2.19
C GLY A 73 8.93 -5.36 -1.57
N GLY A 74 8.66 -6.66 -1.52
CA GLY A 74 7.49 -7.19 -0.83
C GLY A 74 7.87 -7.73 0.54
N GLU A 75 6.96 -7.61 1.50
CA GLU A 75 7.04 -8.37 2.76
C GLU A 75 8.38 -8.20 3.51
N VAL A 76 8.98 -7.01 3.48
CA VAL A 76 10.32 -6.79 4.03
C VAL A 76 10.27 -6.73 5.56
N ASP A 77 10.94 -7.68 6.22
CA ASP A 77 11.07 -7.70 7.68
C ASP A 77 11.93 -6.51 8.17
N LYS A 78 11.41 -5.74 9.13
CA LYS A 78 12.06 -4.56 9.70
C LYS A 78 12.61 -4.76 11.12
N ARG A 79 12.53 -5.96 11.69
CA ARG A 79 12.98 -6.29 13.07
C ARG A 79 14.44 -6.00 13.35
N ALA A 80 15.29 -6.09 12.34
CA ALA A 80 16.72 -5.83 12.47
C ALA A 80 17.09 -4.35 12.24
N HIS A 81 16.12 -3.48 11.93
CA HIS A 81 16.39 -2.11 11.52
C HIS A 81 16.66 -1.20 12.74
N PRO A 82 17.88 -0.66 12.93
CA PRO A 82 18.27 0.02 14.18
C PRO A 82 17.41 1.23 14.56
N ILE A 83 16.81 1.88 13.55
CA ILE A 83 15.97 3.09 13.71
C ILE A 83 14.50 2.74 14.02
N MET A 84 14.07 1.50 13.77
CA MET A 84 12.66 1.13 13.95
C MET A 84 12.37 0.59 15.38
N ARG A 85 13.43 0.35 16.17
CA ARG A 85 13.40 -0.10 17.58
C ARG A 85 12.65 0.84 18.51
N GLY A 86 11.59 0.33 19.14
CA GLY A 86 10.74 0.99 20.12
C GLY A 86 9.60 1.82 19.53
N LEU A 87 9.29 1.70 18.24
CA LEU A 87 8.44 2.65 17.50
C LEU A 87 7.12 2.09 16.97
N ASP A 88 6.60 1.00 17.53
CA ASP A 88 5.39 0.28 17.07
C ASP A 88 5.51 -0.33 15.64
N ILE A 89 6.70 -0.23 15.01
CA ILE A 89 7.00 -0.72 13.65
C ILE A 89 8.11 -1.78 13.63
N ASP A 90 8.58 -2.23 14.78
CA ASP A 90 9.66 -3.22 14.88
C ASP A 90 9.33 -4.56 14.27
N ASP A 91 8.09 -5.01 14.48
CA ASP A 91 7.57 -6.24 13.91
C ASP A 91 6.67 -5.96 12.69
N ALA A 92 6.64 -4.71 12.22
CA ALA A 92 5.84 -4.37 11.05
C ALA A 92 6.48 -4.96 9.80
N LYS A 93 5.65 -5.69 9.06
CA LYS A 93 6.00 -6.32 7.80
C LYS A 93 5.02 -5.78 6.76
N PRO A 94 5.32 -4.62 6.15
CA PRO A 94 4.43 -4.01 5.18
C PRO A 94 4.31 -4.91 3.95
N ASP A 95 3.15 -4.85 3.30
CA ASP A 95 2.91 -5.66 2.09
C ASP A 95 3.92 -5.30 0.99
N LEU A 96 4.05 -4.00 0.67
CA LEU A 96 5.01 -3.51 -0.32
C LEU A 96 5.71 -2.23 0.15
N LEU A 97 6.94 -2.05 -0.30
CA LEU A 97 7.67 -0.80 -0.16
C LEU A 97 8.43 -0.44 -1.44
N VAL A 98 8.65 0.84 -1.65
CA VAL A 98 9.51 1.38 -2.71
C VAL A 98 10.55 2.26 -2.05
N HIS A 99 11.81 1.83 -2.07
CA HIS A 99 12.89 2.57 -1.41
C HIS A 99 14.23 2.38 -2.14
N THR A 100 15.23 3.20 -1.81
CA THR A 100 16.62 3.03 -2.28
C THR A 100 17.37 2.13 -1.30
N PRO A 101 17.76 0.90 -1.66
CA PRO A 101 18.40 -0.04 -0.73
C PRO A 101 19.63 0.55 -0.06
N GLY A 102 19.79 0.33 1.25
CA GLY A 102 20.93 0.81 2.02
C GLY A 102 20.95 2.32 2.29
N VAL A 103 19.95 3.09 1.82
CA VAL A 103 19.89 4.55 1.97
C VAL A 103 18.65 4.96 2.76
N MET A 104 18.86 5.44 3.99
CA MET A 104 17.78 5.84 4.90
C MET A 104 16.93 7.02 4.43
N GLY A 105 17.48 7.89 3.58
CA GLY A 105 16.76 9.03 3.01
C GLY A 105 16.01 8.69 1.71
N GLY A 106 16.01 7.43 1.28
CA GLY A 106 15.45 6.99 0.01
C GLY A 106 14.14 6.23 0.12
N ASN A 107 13.36 6.41 1.18
CA ASN A 107 12.10 5.69 1.42
C ASN A 107 10.93 6.39 0.71
N LEU A 108 10.62 6.02 -0.53
CA LEU A 108 9.60 6.73 -1.32
C LEU A 108 8.19 6.48 -0.81
N VAL A 109 7.68 5.25 -0.97
CA VAL A 109 6.29 4.92 -0.63
C VAL A 109 6.19 3.57 0.08
N ILE A 110 5.31 3.51 1.07
CA ILE A 110 4.90 2.31 1.78
C ILE A 110 3.45 1.97 1.37
N ILE A 111 3.13 0.70 1.20
CA ILE A 111 1.81 0.26 0.74
C ILE A 111 1.34 -0.90 1.62
N GLU A 112 0.13 -0.77 2.17
CA GLU A 112 -0.61 -1.87 2.77
C GLU A 112 -1.84 -2.16 1.90
N VAL A 113 -2.17 -3.44 1.77
CA VAL A 113 -3.24 -3.92 0.89
C VAL A 113 -4.25 -4.71 1.70
N LYS A 114 -5.53 -4.44 1.48
CA LYS A 114 -6.62 -5.19 2.12
C LYS A 114 -7.75 -5.54 1.16
N PRO A 115 -8.35 -6.74 1.30
CA PRO A 115 -9.61 -7.00 0.64
C PRO A 115 -10.72 -6.13 1.24
N VAL A 116 -11.75 -5.85 0.45
CA VAL A 116 -12.87 -4.99 0.85
C VAL A 116 -13.62 -5.50 2.08
N ASN A 117 -13.55 -6.80 2.36
CA ASN A 117 -14.15 -7.45 3.52
C ASN A 117 -13.18 -7.62 4.70
N ALA A 118 -12.07 -6.87 4.74
CA ALA A 118 -11.08 -6.96 5.81
C ALA A 118 -11.70 -6.67 7.19
N ALA A 119 -11.23 -7.41 8.20
CA ALA A 119 -11.67 -7.20 9.57
C ALA A 119 -11.24 -5.83 10.10
N ALA A 120 -12.11 -5.18 10.88
CA ALA A 120 -11.88 -3.85 11.43
C ALA A 120 -10.58 -3.72 12.24
N ALA A 121 -10.18 -4.77 12.97
CA ALA A 121 -8.91 -4.81 13.69
C ALA A 121 -7.68 -4.79 12.77
N GLY A 122 -7.77 -5.43 11.60
CA GLY A 122 -6.74 -5.38 10.57
C GLY A 122 -6.59 -3.96 10.03
N ILE A 123 -7.71 -3.36 9.61
CA ILE A 123 -7.76 -1.97 9.13
C ILE A 123 -7.10 -1.01 10.15
N GLN A 124 -7.51 -1.09 11.42
CA GLN A 124 -6.94 -0.23 12.47
C GLN A 124 -5.43 -0.42 12.63
N LYS A 125 -4.95 -1.67 12.57
CA LYS A 125 -3.53 -2.00 12.68
C LYS A 125 -2.75 -1.37 11.53
N ASP A 126 -3.20 -1.53 10.30
CA ASP A 126 -2.47 -1.06 9.12
C ASP A 126 -2.44 0.47 9.05
N LEU A 127 -3.53 1.14 9.44
CA LEU A 127 -3.55 2.61 9.54
C LEU A 127 -2.50 3.12 10.53
N ARG A 128 -2.37 2.49 11.70
CA ARG A 128 -1.30 2.81 12.68
C ARG A 128 0.07 2.55 12.09
N THR A 129 0.26 1.41 11.42
CA THR A 129 1.51 1.04 10.75
C THR A 129 1.92 2.09 9.72
N LEU A 130 1.01 2.48 8.82
CA LEU A 130 1.26 3.47 7.77
C LEU A 130 1.57 4.85 8.36
N THR A 131 0.80 5.31 9.34
CA THR A 131 1.09 6.57 10.07
C THR A 131 2.47 6.52 10.73
N ALA A 132 2.84 5.41 11.35
CA ALA A 132 4.15 5.24 11.95
C ALA A 132 5.29 5.21 10.89
N PHE A 133 5.09 4.58 9.73
CA PHE A 133 6.07 4.63 8.63
C PHE A 133 6.26 6.04 8.08
N ARG A 134 5.19 6.84 8.00
CA ARG A 134 5.26 8.25 7.56
C ARG A 134 6.01 9.12 8.56
N ASN A 135 5.69 8.99 9.86
CA ASN A 135 6.27 9.84 10.89
C ASN A 135 7.68 9.41 11.32
N ARG A 136 7.92 8.10 11.43
CA ARG A 136 9.11 7.52 12.07
C ARG A 136 9.98 6.75 11.09
N GLY A 137 9.34 6.00 10.17
CA GLY A 137 10.03 5.27 9.10
C GLY A 137 10.59 6.14 7.97
N ARG A 138 10.29 7.45 7.99
CA ARG A 138 10.72 8.46 7.01
C ARG A 138 10.31 8.11 5.57
N TYR A 139 9.20 7.38 5.41
CA TYR A 139 8.59 7.20 4.10
C TYR A 139 7.94 8.50 3.65
N HIS A 140 8.13 8.89 2.40
CA HIS A 140 7.60 10.14 1.85
C HIS A 140 6.11 10.07 1.51
N PHE A 141 5.58 8.88 1.21
CA PHE A 141 4.18 8.63 0.89
C PHE A 141 3.71 7.30 1.48
N ALA A 142 2.41 7.17 1.68
CA ALA A 142 1.76 5.96 2.17
C ALA A 142 0.49 5.72 1.37
N ILE A 143 0.30 4.49 0.89
CA ILE A 143 -0.91 4.05 0.19
C ILE A 143 -1.58 2.98 1.03
N TYR A 144 -2.89 3.14 1.24
CA TYR A 144 -3.75 2.06 1.71
C TYR A 144 -4.64 1.63 0.55
N LEU A 145 -4.39 0.45 0.02
CA LEU A 145 -5.11 -0.08 -1.15
C LEU A 145 -6.17 -1.09 -0.70
N VAL A 146 -7.42 -0.79 -0.98
CA VAL A 146 -8.53 -1.73 -0.78
C VAL A 146 -8.92 -2.32 -2.13
N TYR A 147 -9.07 -3.64 -2.23
CA TYR A 147 -9.52 -4.29 -3.47
C TYR A 147 -10.78 -5.13 -3.28
N GLY A 148 -11.62 -5.20 -4.32
CA GLY A 148 -12.88 -5.95 -4.34
C GLY A 148 -14.12 -5.06 -4.57
N GLU A 149 -15.13 -5.64 -5.21
CA GLU A 149 -16.24 -4.94 -5.87
C GLU A 149 -17.32 -4.39 -4.91
N ASN A 150 -17.37 -4.87 -3.66
CA ASN A 150 -18.46 -4.57 -2.75
C ASN A 150 -18.35 -3.13 -2.19
N GLU A 151 -19.04 -2.20 -2.85
CA GLU A 151 -19.05 -0.78 -2.47
C GLU A 151 -19.51 -0.55 -1.02
N ARG A 152 -20.48 -1.33 -0.52
CA ARG A 152 -20.97 -1.21 0.86
C ARG A 152 -19.87 -1.55 1.87
N ASP A 153 -19.09 -2.59 1.62
CA ASP A 153 -17.99 -2.98 2.49
C ASP A 153 -16.80 -2.02 2.35
N PHE A 154 -16.59 -1.42 1.17
CA PHE A 154 -15.62 -0.34 0.99
C PHE A 154 -16.02 0.91 1.80
N HIS A 155 -17.28 1.33 1.76
CA HIS A 155 -17.80 2.42 2.58
C HIS A 155 -17.66 2.13 4.07
N ARG A 156 -17.91 0.88 4.52
CA ARG A 156 -17.66 0.47 5.91
C ARG A 156 -16.19 0.59 6.29
N THR A 157 -15.27 0.25 5.39
CA THR A 157 -13.83 0.41 5.61
C THR A 157 -13.46 1.88 5.83
N ARG A 158 -14.01 2.80 5.02
CA ARG A 158 -13.80 4.25 5.17
C ARG A 158 -14.38 4.79 6.48
N GLN A 159 -15.63 4.43 6.80
CA GLN A 159 -16.27 4.82 8.07
C GLN A 159 -15.50 4.29 9.29
N ALA A 160 -15.02 3.05 9.22
CA ALA A 160 -14.20 2.48 10.28
C ALA A 160 -12.89 3.27 10.46
N ALA A 161 -12.19 3.61 9.37
CA ALA A 161 -10.97 4.40 9.41
C ALA A 161 -11.17 5.78 10.07
N VAL A 162 -12.20 6.52 9.64
CA VAL A 162 -12.54 7.83 10.23
C VAL A 162 -12.89 7.71 11.70
N ARG A 163 -13.68 6.70 12.08
CA ARG A 163 -14.02 6.42 13.48
C ARG A 163 -12.78 6.10 14.30
N PHE A 164 -11.89 5.26 13.78
CA PHE A 164 -10.66 4.89 14.48
C PHE A 164 -9.77 6.09 14.74
N GLN A 165 -9.57 6.97 13.75
CA GLN A 165 -8.85 8.21 13.98
C GLN A 165 -9.52 9.08 15.06
N GLY A 166 -10.85 9.24 15.00
CA GLY A 166 -11.59 10.06 15.97
C GLY A 166 -11.56 9.52 17.40
N GLN A 167 -11.32 8.22 17.58
CA GLN A 167 -11.24 7.55 18.88
C GLN A 167 -9.80 7.32 19.37
N ASP A 168 -8.80 7.63 18.56
CA ASP A 168 -7.39 7.34 18.86
C ASP A 168 -6.77 8.50 19.66
N GLU A 169 -6.97 8.47 20.98
CA GLU A 169 -6.48 9.50 21.93
C GLU A 169 -4.97 9.73 21.84
N GLU A 170 -4.21 8.68 21.51
CA GLU A 170 -2.76 8.71 21.37
C GLU A 170 -2.29 9.29 20.01
N ARG A 171 -3.21 9.61 19.08
CA ARG A 171 -2.90 10.15 17.73
C ARG A 171 -1.89 9.32 16.94
N ARG A 172 -2.01 8.00 17.04
CA ARG A 172 -1.25 7.00 16.27
C ARG A 172 -1.83 6.75 14.88
N ILE A 173 -3.04 7.22 14.60
CA ILE A 173 -3.66 7.22 13.27
C ILE A 173 -3.80 8.65 12.77
N ASP A 174 -3.26 8.90 11.58
CA ASP A 174 -3.40 10.16 10.84
C ASP A 174 -3.66 9.85 9.37
N LEU A 175 -4.94 9.93 8.98
CA LEU A 175 -5.43 9.69 7.64
C LEU A 175 -4.97 10.76 6.64
N SER A 176 -4.54 11.94 7.09
CA SER A 176 -3.99 12.97 6.19
C SER A 176 -2.63 12.58 5.61
N LEU A 177 -1.96 11.61 6.23
CA LEU A 177 -0.67 11.08 5.77
C LEU A 177 -0.80 9.88 4.82
N ILE A 178 -2.02 9.37 4.60
CA ILE A 178 -2.29 8.10 3.91
C ILE A 178 -3.22 8.36 2.73
N ASP A 179 -2.79 7.99 1.53
CA ASP A 179 -3.65 7.99 0.35
C ASP A 179 -4.46 6.68 0.27
N LEU A 180 -5.79 6.80 0.29
CA LEU A 180 -6.69 5.67 0.08
C LEU A 180 -6.88 5.42 -1.40
N TYR A 181 -6.70 4.17 -1.82
CA TYR A 181 -7.03 3.71 -3.16
C TYR A 181 -8.05 2.57 -3.11
N TRP A 182 -8.95 2.53 -4.09
CA TRP A 182 -9.90 1.43 -4.29
C TRP A 182 -9.71 0.80 -5.66
N HIS A 183 -9.58 -0.52 -5.70
CA HIS A 183 -9.53 -1.32 -6.91
C HIS A 183 -10.71 -2.29 -6.95
N PRO A 184 -11.85 -1.90 -7.53
CA PRO A 184 -13.10 -2.65 -7.41
C PRO A 184 -13.11 -3.94 -8.22
N GLU A 185 -12.58 -3.91 -9.45
CA GLU A 185 -12.68 -5.01 -10.39
C GLU A 185 -11.46 -5.09 -11.33
N PRO A 186 -11.14 -6.28 -11.88
CA PRO A 186 -10.07 -6.47 -12.86
C PRO A 186 -10.23 -5.57 -14.09
N GLY A 187 -9.12 -5.20 -14.73
CA GLY A 187 -9.15 -4.37 -15.93
C GLY A 187 -9.41 -2.88 -15.67
N ARG A 188 -9.67 -2.47 -14.43
CA ARG A 188 -9.73 -1.05 -14.04
C ARG A 188 -8.51 -0.65 -13.24
N ALA A 189 -8.09 0.60 -13.39
CA ALA A 189 -7.05 1.14 -12.51
C ALA A 189 -7.61 1.36 -11.11
N ALA A 190 -6.77 1.19 -10.09
CA ALA A 190 -7.12 1.62 -8.75
C ALA A 190 -7.28 3.15 -8.70
N GLU A 191 -8.35 3.62 -8.08
CA GLU A 191 -8.69 5.04 -8.03
C GLU A 191 -8.41 5.60 -6.65
N ARG A 192 -7.90 6.84 -6.59
CA ARG A 192 -7.69 7.54 -5.32
C ARG A 192 -9.03 8.06 -4.81
N ILE A 193 -9.38 7.69 -3.58
CA ILE A 193 -10.64 8.06 -2.94
C ILE A 193 -10.37 8.91 -1.70
N GLY A 194 -11.22 9.88 -1.41
CA GLY A 194 -11.15 10.64 -0.17
C GLY A 194 -11.56 9.81 1.05
N TRP A 195 -10.97 10.05 2.21
CA TRP A 195 -11.41 9.39 3.45
C TRP A 195 -12.81 9.80 3.90
N ASN A 196 -13.23 11.01 3.55
CA ASN A 196 -14.57 11.55 3.79
C ASN A 196 -15.38 11.53 2.49
N ASP A 197 -16.69 11.33 2.62
CA ASP A 197 -17.68 11.55 1.54
C ASP A 197 -18.03 13.03 1.40
#